data_AF-M1ZRG5-F1
#
_entry.id   AF-M1ZRG5-F1
#
_cell.length_a   1.000
_cell.length_b   1.000
_cell.length_c   1.000
_cell.angle_alpha   90.00
_cell.angle_beta   90.00
_cell.angle_gamma   90.00
#
_symmetry.space_group_name_H-M   'P 1'
#
loop_
_entity.id
_entity.type
_entity.pdbx_description
1 polymer ?
#
loop_
_entity_poly.entity_id
_entity_poly.type
_entity_poly.pdbx_seq_one_letter_code
_entity_poly.pdbx_strand_id
1 'polypeptide(L)'
;MEIPFDVEKEFAAKRVKVLVKFENEEYRGSIVNMGLSCYIIGITKEIRNKIDRTYGDTIKVELQKDEEERIVIVPEEFKVKLSNNKIANDFYESLSYSQKHKYIQWITSAKKEETKVKRMKEAIVKLENKIKI
;
A
#
# COMPACT_ATOMS: atom_id res chain seq x y z
N MET A 1 -17.70 4.76 8.29
CA MET A 1 -18.16 6.13 7.96
C MET A 1 -18.94 6.02 6.67
N GLU A 2 -20.13 6.59 6.64
CA GLU A 2 -20.97 6.62 5.44
C GLU A 2 -20.61 7.87 4.65
N ILE A 3 -20.31 7.69 3.38
CA ILE A 3 -19.98 8.77 2.48
C ILE A 3 -21.26 9.14 1.72
N PRO A 4 -21.84 10.33 1.93
CA PRO A 4 -23.12 10.73 1.33
C PRO A 4 -22.99 11.22 -0.12
N PHE A 5 -21.88 10.93 -0.80
CA PHE A 5 -21.67 11.28 -2.20
C PHE A 5 -21.32 10.04 -3.03
N ASP A 6 -21.58 10.14 -4.33
CA ASP A 6 -21.51 9.01 -5.26
C ASP A 6 -20.08 8.77 -5.74
N VAL A 7 -19.35 7.93 -4.99
CA VAL A 7 -17.96 7.55 -5.30
C VAL A 7 -17.88 6.77 -6.61
N GLU A 8 -18.90 6.02 -7.02
CA GLU A 8 -18.88 5.30 -8.30
C GLU A 8 -18.99 6.27 -9.47
N LYS A 9 -19.73 7.38 -9.33
CA LYS A 9 -19.78 8.43 -10.35
C LYS A 9 -18.46 9.19 -10.51
N GLU A 10 -17.79 9.48 -9.40
CA GLU A 10 -16.50 10.21 -9.40
C GLU A 10 -15.30 9.29 -9.76
N PHE A 11 -15.28 8.06 -9.24
CA PHE A 11 -14.12 7.18 -9.32
C PHE A 11 -14.33 5.95 -10.22
N ALA A 12 -15.52 5.78 -10.81
CA ALA A 12 -15.86 4.75 -11.80
C ALA A 12 -15.56 3.29 -11.39
N ALA A 13 -15.45 3.00 -10.09
CA ALA A 13 -15.16 1.65 -9.61
C ALA A 13 -15.86 1.33 -8.29
N LYS A 14 -16.31 0.08 -8.15
CA LYS A 14 -16.92 -0.46 -6.93
C LYS A 14 -15.94 -0.64 -5.77
N ARG A 15 -14.64 -0.74 -6.10
CA ARG A 15 -13.53 -0.81 -5.16
C ARG A 15 -12.42 0.10 -5.63
N VAL A 16 -12.26 1.23 -4.96
CA VAL A 16 -11.28 2.25 -5.33
C VAL A 16 -10.28 2.39 -4.20
N LYS A 17 -9.00 2.34 -4.54
CA LYS A 17 -7.94 2.75 -3.62
C LYS A 17 -7.92 4.27 -3.62
N VAL A 18 -8.17 4.83 -2.45
CA VAL A 18 -8.23 6.27 -2.27
C VAL A 18 -7.30 6.68 -1.14
N LEU A 19 -6.71 7.84 -1.31
CA LEU A 19 -6.03 8.56 -0.26
C LEU A 19 -7.06 9.55 0.29
N VAL A 20 -7.55 9.26 1.48
CA VAL A 20 -8.55 10.06 2.19
C VAL A 20 -7.85 10.88 3.24
N LYS A 21 -7.97 12.19 3.16
CA LYS A 21 -7.49 13.10 4.18
C LYS A 21 -8.65 13.50 5.09
N PHE A 22 -8.59 13.06 6.33
CA PHE A 22 -9.56 13.36 7.37
C PHE A 22 -9.09 14.58 8.16
N GLU A 23 -9.63 15.76 7.87
CA GLU A 23 -9.20 17.08 8.38
C GLU A 23 -7.68 17.36 8.20
N ASN A 24 -6.83 16.75 9.01
CA ASN A 24 -5.38 16.91 9.01
C ASN A 24 -4.61 15.58 8.89
N GLU A 25 -5.31 14.44 8.84
CA GLU A 25 -4.69 13.11 8.83
C GLU A 25 -4.93 12.39 7.50
N GLU A 26 -3.85 12.02 6.84
CA GLU A 26 -3.88 11.27 5.59
C GLU A 26 -4.03 9.77 5.86
N TYR A 27 -5.02 9.17 5.22
CA TYR A 27 -5.31 7.75 5.31
C TYR A 27 -5.41 7.11 3.95
N ARG A 28 -4.69 6.01 3.75
CA ARG A 28 -4.86 5.18 2.55
C ARG A 28 -5.85 4.08 2.84
N GLY A 29 -7.04 4.25 2.27
CA GLY A 29 -8.16 3.34 2.42
C GLY A 29 -8.55 2.64 1.12
N SER A 30 -9.51 1.74 1.24
CA SER A 30 -10.29 1.29 0.10
C SER A 30 -11.74 1.64 0.37
N ILE A 31 -12.36 2.37 -0.56
CA ILE A 31 -13.80 2.53 -0.55
C ILE A 31 -14.40 1.27 -1.16
N VAL A 32 -15.40 0.73 -0.47
CA VAL A 32 -16.18 -0.40 -0.95
C VAL A 32 -17.65 -0.02 -0.97
N ASN A 33 -18.34 -0.42 -2.04
CA ASN A 33 -19.79 -0.44 -2.09
C ASN A 33 -20.26 -1.86 -1.76
N MET A 34 -21.00 -2.03 -0.66
CA MET A 34 -21.58 -3.32 -0.26
C MET A 34 -22.99 -3.56 -0.85
N GLY A 35 -23.34 -2.95 -1.99
CA GLY A 35 -24.67 -3.03 -2.58
C GLY A 35 -25.73 -2.19 -1.86
N LEU A 36 -25.28 -1.21 -1.06
CA LEU A 36 -26.12 -0.25 -0.35
C LEU A 36 -26.02 1.12 -1.04
N SER A 37 -27.00 2.00 -0.79
CA SER A 37 -27.04 3.38 -1.28
C SER A 37 -25.95 4.29 -0.68
N CYS A 38 -25.04 3.75 0.14
CA CYS A 38 -23.99 4.48 0.84
C CYS A 38 -22.64 3.77 0.65
N TYR A 39 -21.59 4.55 0.37
CA TYR A 39 -20.22 4.05 0.32
C TYR A 39 -19.64 3.99 1.72
N ILE A 40 -18.90 2.92 2.01
CA ILE A 40 -18.29 2.73 3.31
C ILE A 40 -16.77 2.77 3.14
N ILE A 41 -16.13 3.60 3.97
CA ILE A 41 -14.69 3.53 4.20
C ILE A 41 -14.42 2.98 5.60
N GLY A 42 -13.57 1.95 5.64
CA GLY A 42 -13.06 1.41 6.90
C GLY A 42 -11.94 2.31 7.42
N ILE A 43 -12.12 2.87 8.61
CA ILE A 43 -11.12 3.72 9.28
C ILE A 43 -10.45 2.88 10.37
N THR A 44 -9.12 2.91 10.45
CA THR A 44 -8.39 2.24 11.53
C THR A 44 -8.55 2.98 12.85
N LYS A 45 -8.40 2.26 13.97
CA LYS A 45 -8.50 2.82 15.32
C LYS A 45 -7.50 3.96 15.56
N GLU A 46 -6.34 3.91 14.92
CA GLU A 46 -5.30 4.95 15.02
C GLU A 46 -5.78 6.30 14.48
N ILE A 47 -6.34 6.32 13.27
CA ILE A 47 -6.85 7.57 12.69
C ILE A 47 -8.03 8.08 13.48
N ARG A 48 -8.90 7.18 13.94
CA ARG A 48 -10.01 7.54 14.81
C ARG A 48 -9.55 8.25 16.08
N ASN A 49 -8.50 7.75 16.73
CA ASN A 49 -7.92 8.39 17.91
C ASN A 49 -7.27 9.75 17.57
N LYS A 50 -6.66 9.87 16.38
CA LYS A 50 -6.00 11.12 15.98
C LYS A 50 -6.96 12.24 15.61
N ILE A 51 -8.07 11.91 14.94
CA ILE A 51 -9.11 12.89 14.62
C ILE A 51 -9.94 13.25 15.86
N ASP A 52 -9.85 12.45 16.93
CA ASP A 52 -10.63 12.57 18.17
C ASP A 52 -12.14 12.73 17.92
N ARG A 53 -12.65 12.03 16.89
CA ARG A 53 -14.07 12.06 16.50
C ARG A 53 -14.77 10.74 16.77
N THR A 54 -15.99 10.86 17.28
CA THR A 54 -16.83 9.72 17.67
C THR A 54 -17.88 9.40 16.62
N TYR A 55 -18.71 8.38 16.90
CA TYR A 55 -19.84 8.03 16.05
C TYR A 55 -20.83 9.20 16.01
N GLY A 56 -21.30 9.60 14.81
CA GLY A 56 -22.28 10.68 14.64
C GLY A 56 -21.69 12.06 14.32
N ASP A 57 -20.37 12.24 14.37
CA ASP A 57 -19.73 13.49 13.98
C ASP A 57 -19.59 13.58 12.44
N THR A 58 -19.95 14.74 11.88
CA THR A 58 -19.70 15.06 10.48
C THR A 58 -18.31 15.65 10.36
N ILE A 59 -17.41 14.95 9.68
CA ILE A 59 -16.06 15.45 9.38
C ILE A 59 -15.92 15.77 7.90
N LYS A 60 -15.07 16.75 7.59
CA LYS A 60 -14.66 17.00 6.21
C LYS A 60 -13.60 15.97 5.82
N VAL A 61 -13.88 15.28 4.72
CA VAL A 61 -12.99 14.27 4.14
C VAL A 61 -12.66 14.70 2.72
N GLU A 62 -11.37 14.80 2.42
CA GLU A 62 -10.91 14.99 1.05
C GLU A 62 -10.51 13.64 0.50
N LEU A 63 -11.05 13.24 -0.65
CA LEU A 63 -10.69 11.98 -1.27
C LEU A 63 -9.93 12.26 -2.55
N GLN A 64 -8.77 11.65 -2.65
CA GLN A 64 -7.97 11.63 -3.87
C GLN A 64 -7.84 10.19 -4.35
N LYS A 65 -7.90 10.00 -5.66
CA LYS A 65 -7.63 8.72 -6.27
C LYS A 65 -6.14 8.45 -6.07
N ASP A 66 -5.80 7.34 -5.42
CA ASP A 66 -4.40 6.92 -5.23
C ASP A 66 -3.91 6.38 -6.59
N GLU A 67 -3.67 7.29 -7.54
CA GLU A 67 -3.00 7.03 -8.82
C GLU A 67 -1.50 7.23 -8.75
N GLU A 68 -0.97 7.64 -7.58
CA GLU A 68 0.47 7.73 -7.38
C GLU A 68 1.11 6.41 -7.79
N GLU A 69 1.94 6.47 -8.84
CA GLU A 69 2.90 5.44 -9.17
C GLU A 69 3.82 5.30 -7.99
N ARG A 70 3.46 4.40 -7.07
CA ARG A 70 4.24 4.23 -5.86
C ARG A 70 5.59 3.65 -6.29
N ILE A 71 6.59 4.51 -6.37
CA ILE A 71 7.93 4.13 -6.81
C ILE A 71 8.57 3.41 -5.64
N VAL A 72 8.82 2.11 -5.79
CA VAL A 72 9.63 1.38 -4.81
C VAL A 72 11.08 1.77 -5.09
N ILE A 73 11.70 2.53 -4.19
CA ILE A 73 13.14 2.81 -4.24
C ILE A 73 13.86 1.50 -3.95
N VAL A 74 14.26 0.80 -5.01
CA VAL A 74 15.03 -0.44 -4.91
C VAL A 74 16.49 -0.08 -4.67
N PRO A 75 17.12 -0.56 -3.57
CA PRO A 75 18.54 -0.36 -3.34
C PRO A 75 19.36 -0.91 -4.52
N GLU A 76 20.39 -0.18 -4.95
CA GLU A 76 21.24 -0.61 -6.07
C GLU A 76 21.83 -2.01 -5.84
N GLU A 77 22.24 -2.32 -4.61
CA GLU A 77 22.73 -3.65 -4.24
C GLU A 77 21.72 -4.78 -4.54
N PHE A 78 20.44 -4.50 -4.35
CA PHE A 78 19.38 -5.47 -4.64
C PHE A 78 19.15 -5.60 -6.14
N LYS A 79 19.21 -4.48 -6.87
CA LYS A 79 19.11 -4.45 -8.33
C LYS A 79 20.25 -5.22 -8.98
N VAL A 80 21.49 -5.05 -8.51
CA VAL A 80 22.66 -5.79 -8.99
C VAL A 80 22.47 -7.30 -8.75
N LYS A 81 21.98 -7.71 -7.58
CA LYS A 81 21.71 -9.13 -7.30
C LYS A 81 20.57 -9.69 -8.15
N LEU A 82 19.51 -8.91 -8.41
CA LEU A 82 18.43 -9.30 -9.32
C LEU A 82 18.95 -9.45 -10.76
N SER A 83 19.76 -8.52 -11.26
CA SER A 83 20.34 -8.60 -12.60
C SER A 83 21.23 -9.83 -12.80
N ASN A 84 21.90 -10.30 -11.74
CA ASN A 84 22.67 -11.54 -11.78
C ASN A 84 21.78 -12.80 -11.94
N ASN A 85 20.48 -12.70 -11.63
CA ASN A 85 19.57 -13.83 -11.63
C ASN A 85 18.27 -13.50 -12.40
N LYS A 86 18.26 -13.79 -13.69
CA LYS A 86 17.13 -13.50 -14.60
C LYS A 86 15.80 -14.06 -14.10
N ILE A 87 15.79 -15.23 -13.46
CA ILE A 87 14.56 -15.87 -12.97
C ILE A 87 13.95 -15.04 -11.84
N ALA A 88 14.78 -14.63 -10.88
CA ALA A 88 14.35 -13.78 -9.77
C ALA A 88 13.93 -12.39 -10.26
N ASN A 89 14.63 -11.82 -11.25
CA ASN A 89 14.28 -10.53 -11.84
C ASN A 89 12.94 -10.55 -12.57
N ASP A 90 12.71 -11.55 -13.43
CA ASP A 90 11.45 -11.69 -14.18
C ASP A 90 10.25 -11.85 -13.23
N PHE A 91 10.40 -12.69 -12.20
CA PHE A 91 9.39 -12.83 -11.17
C PHE A 91 9.19 -11.52 -10.40
N TYR A 92 10.27 -10.84 -10.00
CA TYR A 92 10.20 -9.57 -9.30
C TYR A 92 9.50 -8.50 -10.14
N GLU A 93 9.78 -8.39 -11.44
CA GLU A 93 9.11 -7.46 -12.34
C GLU A 93 7.61 -7.76 -12.47
N SER A 94 7.25 -9.04 -12.51
CA SER A 94 5.86 -9.52 -12.52
C SER A 94 5.10 -9.26 -11.20
N LEU A 95 5.79 -9.05 -10.07
CA LEU A 95 5.15 -8.77 -8.79
C LEU A 95 4.43 -7.41 -8.77
N SER A 96 3.27 -7.39 -8.10
CA SER A 96 2.54 -6.14 -7.83
C SER A 96 3.33 -5.22 -6.88
N TYR A 97 3.07 -3.91 -6.97
CA TYR A 97 3.69 -2.88 -6.12
C TYR A 97 3.75 -3.27 -4.64
N SER A 98 2.63 -3.73 -4.05
CA SER A 98 2.57 -4.06 -2.63
C SER A 98 3.58 -5.15 -2.24
N GLN A 99 3.86 -6.09 -3.14
CA GLN A 99 4.81 -7.17 -2.88
C GLN A 99 6.25 -6.68 -3.03
N LYS A 100 6.53 -5.88 -4.08
CA LYS A 100 7.82 -5.18 -4.24
C LYS A 100 8.13 -4.33 -3.01
N HIS A 101 7.13 -3.56 -2.54
CA HIS A 101 7.26 -2.72 -1.36
C HIS A 101 7.51 -3.52 -0.08
N LYS A 102 6.78 -4.64 0.15
CA LYS A 102 7.05 -5.52 1.29
C LYS A 102 8.47 -6.05 1.33
N TYR A 103 9.01 -6.49 0.19
CA TYR A 103 10.40 -6.95 0.09
C TYR A 103 11.37 -5.84 0.47
N ILE A 104 11.21 -4.66 -0.12
CA ILE A 104 12.08 -3.52 0.19
C ILE A 104 11.93 -3.07 1.63
N GLN A 105 10.71 -2.94 2.15
CA GLN A 105 10.45 -2.62 3.55
C GLN A 105 11.10 -3.65 4.50
N TRP A 106 11.05 -4.95 4.17
CA TRP A 106 11.70 -5.99 4.95
C TRP A 106 13.23 -5.84 4.96
N ILE A 107 13.82 -5.45 3.82
CA ILE A 107 15.26 -5.18 3.72
C ILE A 107 15.62 -3.90 4.47
N THR A 108 14.91 -2.79 4.23
CA THR A 108 15.20 -1.46 4.81
C THR A 108 14.92 -1.39 6.30
N SER A 109 13.99 -2.22 6.81
CA SER A 109 13.72 -2.37 8.24
C SER A 109 14.95 -2.84 9.05
N ALA A 110 15.95 -3.47 8.40
CA ALA A 110 17.17 -3.87 9.08
C ALA A 110 18.10 -2.65 9.29
N LYS A 111 18.36 -2.30 10.56
CA LYS A 111 19.30 -1.21 10.93
C LYS A 111 20.77 -1.54 10.65
N LYS A 112 21.16 -2.83 10.72
CA LYS A 112 22.53 -3.29 10.47
C LYS A 112 22.73 -3.68 9.01
N GLU A 113 23.83 -3.22 8.42
CA GLU A 113 24.16 -3.48 7.01
C GLU A 113 24.37 -4.99 6.74
N GLU A 114 25.04 -5.70 7.63
CA GLU A 114 25.16 -7.17 7.54
C GLU A 114 23.81 -7.89 7.47
N THR A 115 22.80 -7.38 8.21
CA THR A 115 21.45 -7.96 8.20
C THR A 115 20.70 -7.58 6.94
N LYS A 116 20.90 -6.38 6.38
CA LYS A 116 20.37 -5.99 5.06
C LYS A 116 20.89 -6.93 3.98
N VAL A 117 22.19 -7.22 3.97
CA VAL A 117 22.83 -8.12 2.99
C VAL A 117 22.29 -9.55 3.09
N LYS A 118 22.09 -10.07 4.32
CA LYS A 118 21.44 -11.38 4.55
C LYS A 118 20.01 -11.40 4.02
N ARG A 119 19.17 -10.41 4.38
CA ARG A 119 17.78 -10.31 3.90
C ARG A 119 17.69 -10.16 2.39
N MET A 120 18.62 -9.44 1.76
CA MET A 120 18.70 -9.36 0.30
C MET A 120 18.98 -10.71 -0.34
N LYS A 121 19.92 -11.50 0.21
CA LYS A 121 20.20 -12.85 -0.30
C LYS A 121 18.97 -13.75 -0.15
N GLU A 122 18.33 -13.75 1.02
CA GLU A 122 17.08 -14.50 1.23
C GLU A 122 15.96 -14.04 0.29
N ALA A 123 15.85 -12.73 0.04
CA ALA A 123 14.85 -12.19 -0.88
C ALA A 123 15.06 -12.71 -2.30
N ILE A 124 16.30 -12.75 -2.80
CA ILE A 124 16.62 -13.34 -4.12
C ILE A 124 16.21 -14.82 -4.16
N VAL A 125 16.57 -15.61 -3.14
CA VAL A 125 16.20 -17.04 -3.06
C VAL A 125 14.68 -17.21 -3.07
N LYS A 126 13.94 -16.39 -2.32
CA LYS A 126 12.48 -16.44 -2.31
C LYS A 126 11.89 -16.06 -3.67
N LEU A 127 12.42 -15.04 -4.33
CA LEU A 127 11.96 -14.61 -5.66
C LEU A 127 12.24 -15.68 -6.72
N GLU A 128 13.40 -16.35 -6.67
CA GLU A 128 13.73 -17.49 -7.53
C GLU A 128 12.75 -18.65 -7.34
N ASN A 129 12.36 -18.92 -6.09
CA ASN A 129 11.34 -19.92 -5.76
C ASN A 129 9.89 -19.43 -5.95
N LYS A 130 9.68 -18.23 -6.52
CA LYS A 130 8.36 -17.60 -6.72
C LYS A 130 7.54 -17.42 -5.43
N ILE A 131 8.23 -17.30 -4.29
CA ILE A 131 7.62 -17.13 -2.96
C ILE A 131 7.35 -15.65 -2.70
N LYS A 132 6.16 -15.37 -2.16
CA LYS A 132 5.66 -14.03 -1.82
C LYS A 132 5.80 -13.80 -0.30
N ILE A 133 6.24 -12.61 0.11
CA ILE A 133 6.23 -12.12 1.53
C ILE A 133 4.95 -11.29 1.79
#